data_AF-A0AB39SQT9-F1
#
_entry.id   AF-A0AB39SQT9-F1
#
_cell.length_a   1.000
_cell.length_b   1.000
_cell.length_c   1.000
_cell.angle_alpha   90.00
_cell.angle_beta   90.00
_cell.angle_gamma   90.00
#
_symmetry.space_group_name_H-M   'P 1'
#
loop_
_entity.id
_entity.type
_entity.pdbx_description
1 polymer ?
#
loop_
_entity_poly.entity_id
_entity_poly.type
_entity_poly.pdbx_seq_one_letter_code
_entity_poly.pdbx_strand_id
1 'polypeptide(L)'
;MSRRKLPDLTNQGKLNPRQEEVEPRNDEVRVHEHVFHRLLEGVRAPAVFFVWTPRPTHPAGVLVTCTPEACQRWVQAVIDYAAAVDEVSAELSAAHRRAASLPWWRHLAVRRALVDWEEIRRRYERVMREAAEAYEPVGREIRQAVQEAEERAAEEAYERTRRAEEVRRGRSVLAARPVWGWSEVTDEGGRAVYVFRHDVPGAVPGESPQVDLRGLRRALTELGLPDVRWDATALAETERELAGIDFGLWWRDLFHEDYRTVTSPPPPRSSSYGRGNPSGGTATGGTGGFTGGFSCGGGF
;
A
#
# COMPACT_ATOMS: atom_id res chain seq x y z
N MET A 1 31.21 5.41 49.46
CA MET A 1 30.11 6.30 48.98
C MET A 1 29.70 5.87 47.60
N SER A 2 28.43 5.53 47.40
CA SER A 2 27.90 4.94 46.15
C SER A 2 27.95 5.96 45.00
N ARG A 3 28.46 5.54 43.83
CA ARG A 3 28.43 6.34 42.60
C ARG A 3 26.96 6.53 42.21
N ARG A 4 26.38 7.72 42.45
CA ARG A 4 25.12 8.09 41.81
C ARG A 4 25.42 8.24 40.31
N LYS A 5 25.16 7.18 39.54
CA LYS A 5 25.19 7.25 38.08
C LYS A 5 24.07 8.20 37.63
N LEU A 6 24.38 9.11 36.73
CA LEU A 6 23.37 9.84 35.98
C LEU A 6 22.55 8.81 35.17
N PRO A 7 21.22 8.97 35.05
CA PRO A 7 20.44 8.12 34.16
C PRO A 7 20.89 8.33 32.71
N ASP A 8 20.91 7.23 31.94
CA ASP A 8 21.34 7.25 30.54
C ASP A 8 20.33 8.04 29.69
N LEU A 9 20.84 9.01 28.92
CA LEU A 9 20.05 9.70 27.88
C LEU A 9 20.11 8.88 26.60
N THR A 10 18.97 8.36 26.13
CA THR A 10 18.85 7.74 24.80
C THR A 10 18.91 8.82 23.70
N ASN A 11 19.65 8.57 22.64
CA ASN A 11 20.22 9.57 21.73
C ASN A 11 19.23 10.55 21.05
N GLN A 12 19.69 11.81 20.93
CA GLN A 12 19.30 12.95 20.07
C GLN A 12 17.86 13.03 19.52
N GLY A 13 16.90 13.38 20.38
CA GLY A 13 15.62 13.94 19.98
C GLY A 13 15.75 15.41 19.58
N LYS A 14 16.28 15.68 18.39
CA LYS A 14 15.86 16.90 17.68
C LYS A 14 14.57 16.55 16.96
N LEU A 15 13.46 17.13 17.39
CA LEU A 15 12.33 17.27 16.49
C LEU A 15 12.86 18.23 15.43
N ASN A 16 13.11 17.74 14.22
CA ASN A 16 13.30 18.65 13.11
C ASN A 16 11.98 18.61 12.35
N PRO A 17 10.93 19.29 12.84
CA PRO A 17 9.72 19.45 12.06
C PRO A 17 10.07 20.48 10.98
N ARG A 18 10.86 20.08 9.99
CA ARG A 18 10.76 20.74 8.68
C ARG A 18 9.45 20.27 8.07
N GLN A 19 8.33 20.65 8.70
CA GLN A 19 7.06 20.71 7.99
C GLN A 19 7.26 21.85 6.99
N GLU A 20 7.49 21.46 5.73
CA GLU A 20 7.34 22.36 4.60
C GLU A 20 5.92 22.94 4.64
N GLU A 21 5.72 24.10 4.00
CA GLU A 21 4.41 24.71 3.84
C GLU A 21 3.38 23.66 3.38
N VAL A 22 2.42 23.37 4.28
CA VAL A 22 1.42 22.33 4.06
C VAL A 22 0.21 22.99 3.45
N GLU A 23 -0.05 22.66 2.19
CA GLU A 23 -1.25 23.07 1.49
C GLU A 23 -2.11 21.83 1.26
N PRO A 24 -3.38 21.82 1.70
CA PRO A 24 -4.28 20.72 1.37
C PRO A 24 -4.45 20.65 -0.14
N ARG A 25 -4.31 19.46 -0.72
CA ARG A 25 -4.51 19.25 -2.15
C ARG A 25 -5.82 18.50 -2.33
N ASN A 26 -6.79 19.12 -3.01
CA ASN A 26 -8.16 18.59 -3.12
C ASN A 26 -8.81 18.36 -1.75
N ASP A 27 -8.61 19.28 -0.80
CA ASP A 27 -9.09 19.16 0.58
C ASP A 27 -8.57 17.92 1.34
N GLU A 28 -7.44 17.35 0.88
CA GLU A 28 -6.79 16.20 1.50
C GLU A 28 -5.37 16.53 1.98
N VAL A 29 -5.01 15.91 3.09
CA VAL A 29 -3.65 15.91 3.66
C VAL A 29 -3.22 14.50 4.02
N ARG A 30 -1.92 14.26 4.05
CA ARG A 30 -1.36 13.02 4.60
C ARG A 30 -1.03 13.21 6.06
N VAL A 31 -1.52 12.29 6.88
CA VAL A 31 -1.28 12.28 8.33
C VAL A 31 -0.45 11.05 8.69
N HIS A 32 0.63 11.26 9.42
CA HIS A 32 1.48 10.19 9.94
C HIS A 32 1.63 10.31 11.46
N GLU A 33 1.22 9.29 12.19
CA GLU A 33 1.46 9.21 13.64
C GLU A 33 2.93 8.91 13.91
N HIS A 34 3.57 9.76 14.70
CA HIS A 34 4.94 9.58 15.13
C HIS A 34 5.01 9.42 16.65
N VAL A 35 5.66 8.35 17.08
CA VAL A 35 5.87 8.03 18.50
C VAL A 35 7.31 8.35 18.86
N PHE A 36 7.51 9.30 19.76
CA PHE A 36 8.84 9.71 20.16
C PHE A 36 9.52 8.71 21.09
N HIS A 37 10.78 8.42 20.78
CA HIS A 37 11.70 7.86 21.77
C HIS A 37 12.08 8.96 22.78
N ARG A 38 11.96 8.64 24.07
CA ARG A 38 12.12 9.61 25.15
C ARG A 38 13.59 9.89 25.44
N LEU A 39 13.85 11.02 26.10
CA LEU A 39 15.12 11.29 26.77
C LEU A 39 15.19 10.70 28.19
N LEU A 40 14.04 10.44 28.83
CA LEU A 40 13.93 9.92 30.19
C LEU A 40 13.04 8.67 30.24
N GLU A 41 13.49 7.63 30.94
CA GLU A 41 12.71 6.42 31.19
C GLU A 41 11.41 6.74 31.97
N GLY A 42 10.31 6.08 31.62
CA GLY A 42 9.03 6.18 32.35
C GLY A 42 8.06 7.29 31.93
N VAL A 43 8.50 8.38 31.28
CA VAL A 43 7.64 9.54 30.98
C VAL A 43 6.87 9.41 29.65
N ARG A 44 5.67 8.79 29.69
CA ARG A 44 4.48 9.03 28.81
C ARG A 44 4.48 9.89 27.51
N ALA A 45 5.50 10.08 26.67
CA ALA A 45 5.40 11.06 25.57
C ALA A 45 4.17 10.77 24.66
N PRO A 46 3.29 11.76 24.40
CA PRO A 46 2.15 11.57 23.51
C PRO A 46 2.64 11.31 22.09
N ALA A 47 1.86 10.55 21.34
CA ALA A 47 2.05 10.45 19.90
C ALA A 47 1.71 11.80 19.26
N VAL A 48 2.53 12.24 18.31
CA VAL A 48 2.32 13.47 17.56
C VAL A 48 2.14 13.13 16.11
N PHE A 49 1.16 13.77 15.49
CA PHE A 49 0.82 13.55 14.10
C PHE A 49 1.52 14.58 13.23
N PHE A 50 2.30 14.12 12.26
CA PHE A 50 2.81 15.01 11.23
C PHE A 50 1.80 15.11 10.09
N VAL A 51 1.54 16.33 9.64
CA VAL A 51 0.63 16.65 8.53
C VAL A 51 1.45 17.13 7.34
N TRP A 52 1.22 16.53 6.17
CA TRP A 52 2.02 16.69 4.96
C TRP A 52 1.11 16.91 3.75
N THR A 53 1.57 17.72 2.79
CA THR A 53 0.91 17.86 1.49
C THR A 53 0.94 16.51 0.76
N PRO A 54 -0.18 16.03 0.18
CA PRO A 54 -0.20 14.78 -0.57
C PRO A 54 0.74 14.84 -1.79
N ARG A 55 1.88 14.14 -1.71
CA ARG A 55 2.83 13.98 -2.81
C ARG A 55 2.96 12.50 -3.18
N PRO A 56 3.07 12.16 -4.48
CA PRO A 56 3.21 10.77 -4.92
C PRO A 56 4.50 10.10 -4.43
N THR A 57 5.51 10.88 -4.03
CA THR A 57 6.81 10.39 -3.54
C THR A 57 6.79 9.97 -2.05
N HIS A 58 5.73 10.28 -1.31
CA HIS A 58 5.61 9.93 0.11
C HIS A 58 4.36 9.08 0.35
N PRO A 59 4.47 7.74 0.21
CA PRO A 59 3.33 6.84 0.40
C PRO A 59 2.98 6.62 1.87
N ALA A 60 3.83 7.05 2.81
CA ALA A 60 3.59 6.87 4.24
C ALA A 60 2.47 7.80 4.74
N GLY A 61 1.61 7.26 5.61
CA GLY A 61 0.50 7.99 6.24
C GLY A 61 -0.86 7.78 5.58
N VAL A 62 -1.91 8.13 6.33
CA VAL A 62 -3.31 8.03 5.92
C VAL A 62 -3.72 9.32 5.22
N LEU A 63 -4.47 9.21 4.12
CA LEU A 63 -5.07 10.38 3.46
C LEU A 63 -6.33 10.77 4.24
N VAL A 64 -6.35 12.00 4.72
CA VAL A 64 -7.43 12.53 5.54
C VAL A 64 -7.99 13.76 4.86
N THR A 65 -9.31 13.85 4.79
CA THR A 65 -10.03 15.03 4.30
C THR A 65 -10.06 16.09 5.39
N CYS A 66 -9.61 17.31 5.11
CA CYS A 66 -9.64 18.43 6.05
C CYS A 66 -9.81 19.77 5.33
N THR A 67 -10.42 20.75 6.01
CA THR A 67 -10.46 22.12 5.50
C THR A 67 -9.09 22.80 5.64
N PRO A 68 -8.78 23.84 4.84
CA PRO A 68 -7.54 24.60 4.97
C PRO A 68 -7.29 25.15 6.38
N GLU A 69 -8.33 25.62 7.05
CA GLU A 69 -8.25 26.18 8.40
C GLU A 69 -7.95 25.09 9.45
N ALA A 70 -8.55 23.90 9.29
CA ALA A 70 -8.24 22.75 10.12
C ALA A 70 -6.80 22.29 9.91
N CYS A 71 -6.35 22.19 8.65
CA CYS A 71 -4.97 21.86 8.31
C CYS A 71 -3.97 22.82 8.96
N GLN A 72 -4.19 24.13 8.80
CA GLN A 72 -3.30 25.16 9.37
C GLN A 72 -3.23 25.05 10.89
N ARG A 73 -4.37 24.87 11.56
CA ARG A 73 -4.45 24.68 13.01
C ARG A 73 -3.73 23.42 13.47
N TRP A 74 -3.87 22.32 12.74
CA TRP A 74 -3.19 21.06 13.03
C TRP A 74 -1.67 21.20 12.90
N VAL A 75 -1.20 21.81 11.81
CA VAL A 75 0.22 22.07 11.57
C VAL A 75 0.79 22.98 12.66
N GLN A 76 0.10 24.08 12.98
CA GLN A 76 0.56 25.01 14.00
C GLN A 76 0.69 24.34 15.37
N ALA A 77 -0.29 23.53 15.78
CA ALA A 77 -0.24 22.82 17.05
C ALA A 77 0.92 21.82 17.14
N VAL A 78 1.27 21.18 16.02
CA VAL A 78 2.43 20.27 15.93
C VAL A 78 3.74 21.05 16.05
N ILE A 79 3.84 22.19 15.36
CA ILE A 79 5.00 23.09 15.43
C ILE A 79 5.18 23.62 16.85
N ASP A 80 4.12 24.10 17.49
CA ASP A 80 4.14 24.66 18.84
C ASP A 80 4.55 23.59 19.87
N TYR A 81 3.99 22.39 19.77
CA TYR A 81 4.40 21.25 20.61
C TYR A 81 5.88 20.95 20.40
N ALA A 82 6.34 20.83 19.15
CA ALA A 82 7.71 20.47 18.85
C ALA A 82 8.70 21.53 19.34
N ALA A 83 8.41 22.82 19.13
CA ALA A 83 9.24 23.92 19.59
C ALA A 83 9.39 23.92 21.12
N ALA A 84 8.28 23.75 21.86
CA ALA A 84 8.29 23.69 23.32
C ALA A 84 9.14 22.53 23.84
N VAL A 85 9.03 21.35 23.22
CA VAL A 85 9.77 20.15 23.62
C VAL A 85 11.25 20.24 23.25
N ASP A 86 11.60 20.77 22.07
CA ASP A 86 12.98 20.89 21.61
C ASP A 86 13.82 21.82 22.49
N GLU A 87 13.26 22.97 22.86
CA GLU A 87 13.94 23.96 23.69
C GLU A 87 14.36 23.33 25.03
N VAL A 88 13.43 22.71 25.74
CA VAL A 88 13.69 22.11 27.04
C VAL A 88 14.52 20.82 26.94
N SER A 89 14.40 20.07 25.84
CA SER A 89 15.26 18.91 25.54
C SER A 89 16.72 19.30 25.34
N ALA A 90 16.96 20.42 24.65
CA ALA A 90 18.30 20.96 24.43
C ALA A 90 18.95 21.41 25.75
N GLU A 91 18.18 22.08 26.62
CA GLU A 91 18.63 22.47 27.97
C GLU A 91 18.98 21.24 28.82
N LEU A 92 18.11 20.24 28.88
CA LEU A 92 18.32 19.01 29.65
C LEU A 92 19.57 18.27 29.17
N SER A 93 19.75 18.15 27.86
CA SER A 93 20.92 17.54 27.25
C SER A 93 22.19 18.31 27.56
N ALA A 94 22.15 19.64 27.51
CA ALA A 94 23.29 20.49 27.87
C ALA A 94 23.66 20.36 29.34
N ALA A 95 22.68 20.34 30.25
CA ALA A 95 22.88 20.16 31.68
C ALA A 95 23.48 18.78 32.00
N HIS A 96 22.98 17.73 31.36
CA HIS A 96 23.53 16.38 31.52
C HIS A 96 24.99 16.32 31.06
N ARG A 97 25.31 16.88 29.88
CA ARG A 97 26.69 16.96 29.39
C ARG A 97 27.61 17.72 30.34
N ARG A 98 27.14 18.84 30.92
CA ARG A 98 27.90 19.61 31.92
C ARG A 98 28.14 18.79 33.19
N ALA A 99 27.14 18.06 33.68
CA ALA A 99 27.29 17.22 34.87
C ALA A 99 28.26 16.04 34.61
N ALA A 100 28.18 15.43 33.43
CA ALA A 100 29.03 14.30 33.05
C ALA A 100 30.49 14.69 32.79
N SER A 101 30.78 15.93 32.38
CA SER A 101 32.15 16.40 32.09
C SER A 101 32.93 16.81 33.33
N LEU A 102 32.29 16.92 34.50
CA LEU A 102 32.96 17.33 35.73
C LEU A 102 33.78 16.18 36.35
N PRO A 103 35.05 16.41 36.71
CA PRO A 103 35.85 15.43 37.41
C PRO A 103 35.23 15.10 38.78
N TRP A 104 35.14 13.80 39.09
CA TRP A 104 34.48 13.30 40.31
C TRP A 104 35.07 13.86 41.62
N TRP A 105 36.35 14.24 41.62
CA TRP A 105 37.05 14.80 42.79
C TRP A 105 36.62 16.25 43.10
N ARG A 106 35.94 16.95 42.18
CA ARG A 106 35.33 18.25 42.42
C ARG A 106 33.92 18.11 43.02
N HIS A 107 33.83 17.50 44.20
CA HIS A 107 32.56 17.07 44.80
C HIS A 107 31.49 18.17 44.90
N LEU A 108 31.87 19.41 45.25
CA LEU A 108 30.91 20.53 45.33
C LEU A 108 30.38 20.94 43.95
N ALA A 109 31.24 20.96 42.93
CA ALA A 109 30.84 21.29 41.56
C ALA A 109 29.92 20.20 40.97
N VAL A 110 30.27 18.92 41.19
CA VAL A 110 29.43 17.79 40.79
C VAL A 110 28.06 17.85 41.48
N ARG A 111 28.01 18.13 42.79
CA ARG A 111 26.73 18.28 43.50
C ARG A 111 25.88 19.40 42.93
N ARG A 112 26.46 20.58 42.66
CA ARG A 112 25.73 21.70 42.04
C ARG A 112 25.19 21.32 40.66
N ALA A 113 26.03 20.74 39.81
CA ALA A 113 25.60 20.32 38.47
C ALA A 113 24.49 19.25 38.49
N LEU A 114 24.48 18.35 39.49
CA LEU A 114 23.39 17.39 39.67
C LEU A 114 22.10 18.05 40.14
N VAL A 115 22.18 19.07 41.01
CA VAL A 115 21.01 19.85 41.44
C VAL A 115 20.44 20.63 40.26
N ASP A 116 21.29 21.31 39.49
CA ASP A 116 20.89 22.06 38.29
C ASP A 116 20.24 21.12 37.25
N TRP A 117 20.81 19.93 37.05
CA TRP A 117 20.26 18.92 36.15
C TRP A 117 18.89 18.41 36.62
N GLU A 118 18.71 18.16 37.91
CA GLU A 118 17.44 17.75 38.50
C GLU A 118 16.36 18.84 38.38
N GLU A 119 16.74 20.10 38.55
CA GLU A 119 15.85 21.25 38.35
C GLU A 119 15.37 21.33 36.89
N ILE A 120 16.31 21.22 35.93
CA ILE A 120 15.99 21.20 34.50
C ILE A 120 15.17 19.95 34.14
N ARG A 121 15.41 18.80 34.77
CA ARG A 121 14.58 17.60 34.58
C ARG A 121 13.12 17.84 34.98
N ARG A 122 12.88 18.47 36.12
CA ARG A 122 11.52 18.81 36.58
C ARG A 122 10.86 19.84 35.66
N ARG A 123 11.62 20.80 35.14
CA ARG A 123 11.14 21.74 34.13
C ARG A 123 10.77 21.02 32.83
N TYR A 124 11.61 20.09 32.36
CA TYR A 124 11.34 19.23 31.21
C TYR A 124 10.03 18.46 31.37
N GLU A 125 9.86 17.75 32.49
CA GLU A 125 8.64 16.99 32.77
C GLU A 125 7.38 17.87 32.79
N ARG A 126 7.50 19.11 33.29
CA ARG A 126 6.41 20.08 33.32
C ARG A 126 6.07 20.60 31.92
N VAL A 127 7.07 21.09 31.18
CA VAL A 127 6.89 21.64 29.81
C VAL A 127 6.32 20.57 28.89
N MET A 128 6.84 19.34 28.94
CA MET A 128 6.30 18.20 28.19
C MET A 128 4.82 17.97 28.48
N ARG A 129 4.42 18.04 29.76
CA ARG A 129 3.03 17.83 30.17
C ARG A 129 2.12 18.96 29.67
N GLU A 130 2.53 20.21 29.90
CA GLU A 130 1.77 21.39 29.48
C GLU A 130 1.61 21.44 27.95
N ALA A 131 2.69 21.15 27.21
CA ALA A 131 2.63 21.05 25.74
C ALA A 131 1.74 19.89 25.28
N ALA A 132 1.81 18.73 25.95
CA ALA A 132 0.95 17.59 25.64
C ALA A 132 -0.54 17.90 25.90
N GLU A 133 -0.85 18.56 27.02
CA GLU A 133 -2.22 18.98 27.36
C GLU A 133 -2.75 20.01 26.36
N ALA A 134 -1.91 20.95 25.91
CA ALA A 134 -2.28 21.91 24.88
C ALA A 134 -2.50 21.25 23.50
N TYR A 135 -1.71 20.23 23.16
CA TYR A 135 -1.82 19.49 21.90
C TYR A 135 -2.98 18.49 21.88
N GLU A 136 -3.40 17.98 23.04
CA GLU A 136 -4.35 16.87 23.17
C GLU A 136 -5.67 17.07 22.39
N PRO A 137 -6.31 18.25 22.39
CA PRO A 137 -7.54 18.47 21.64
C PRO A 137 -7.33 18.27 20.13
N VAL A 138 -6.26 18.85 19.59
CA VAL A 138 -5.89 18.72 18.17
C VAL A 138 -5.47 17.29 17.85
N GLY A 139 -4.71 16.64 18.73
CA GLY A 139 -4.33 15.24 18.56
C GLY A 139 -5.54 14.29 18.53
N ARG A 140 -6.61 14.59 19.29
CA ARG A 140 -7.87 13.84 19.21
C ARG A 140 -8.60 14.08 17.89
N GLU A 141 -8.71 15.33 17.44
CA GLU A 141 -9.32 15.66 16.15
C GLU A 141 -8.61 14.91 15.00
N ILE A 142 -7.28 14.96 14.96
CA ILE A 142 -6.50 14.28 13.93
C ILE A 142 -6.71 12.76 13.99
N ARG A 143 -6.71 12.17 15.19
CA ARG A 143 -6.93 10.73 15.36
C ARG A 143 -8.32 10.30 14.88
N GLN A 144 -9.35 11.09 15.19
CA GLN A 144 -10.71 10.81 14.72
C GLN A 144 -10.76 10.88 13.18
N ALA A 145 -10.16 11.91 12.58
CA ALA A 145 -10.16 12.08 11.13
C ALA A 145 -9.39 10.95 10.40
N VAL A 146 -8.32 10.44 11.02
CA VAL A 146 -7.60 9.24 10.53
C VAL A 146 -8.51 8.01 10.61
N GLN A 147 -9.17 7.78 11.75
CA GLN A 147 -10.06 6.64 11.93
C GLN A 147 -11.21 6.65 10.90
N GLU A 148 -11.87 7.80 10.71
CA GLU A 148 -12.95 7.97 9.73
C GLU A 148 -12.46 7.74 8.29
N ALA A 149 -11.22 8.10 7.98
CA ALA A 149 -10.63 7.83 6.66
C ALA A 149 -10.32 6.34 6.45
N GLU A 150 -9.80 5.66 7.48
CA GLU A 150 -9.54 4.21 7.44
C GLU A 150 -10.83 3.40 7.33
N GLU A 151 -11.88 3.77 8.08
CA GLU A 151 -13.20 3.13 8.01
C GLU A 151 -13.81 3.27 6.61
N ARG A 152 -13.79 4.48 6.02
CA ARG A 152 -14.26 4.69 4.64
C ARG A 152 -13.46 3.86 3.63
N ALA A 153 -12.14 3.84 3.74
CA ALA A 153 -11.30 3.04 2.86
C ALA A 153 -11.57 1.53 2.99
N ALA A 154 -11.85 1.06 4.21
CA ALA A 154 -12.21 -0.32 4.49
C ALA A 154 -13.59 -0.68 3.91
N GLU A 155 -14.59 0.19 4.07
CA GLU A 155 -15.92 0.01 3.47
C GLU A 155 -15.86 -0.05 1.94
N GLU A 156 -15.11 0.87 1.31
CA GLU A 156 -14.92 0.85 -0.14
C GLU A 156 -14.17 -0.39 -0.62
N ALA A 157 -13.19 -0.88 0.14
CA ALA A 157 -12.50 -2.13 -0.16
C ALA A 157 -13.44 -3.35 -0.03
N TYR A 158 -14.28 -3.36 1.00
CA TYR A 158 -15.28 -4.40 1.21
C TYR A 158 -16.32 -4.41 0.08
N GLU A 159 -16.89 -3.27 -0.27
CA GLU A 159 -17.86 -3.13 -1.37
C GLU A 159 -17.25 -3.54 -2.73
N ARG A 160 -16.00 -3.15 -3.00
CA ARG A 160 -15.28 -3.61 -4.20
C ARG A 160 -15.12 -5.11 -4.23
N THR A 161 -14.77 -5.72 -3.10
CA THR A 161 -14.61 -7.16 -2.98
C THR A 161 -15.95 -7.87 -3.17
N ARG A 162 -17.03 -7.38 -2.54
CA ARG A 162 -18.38 -7.92 -2.68
C ARG A 162 -18.86 -7.86 -4.14
N ARG A 163 -18.70 -6.71 -4.81
CA ARG A 163 -19.05 -6.55 -6.23
C ARG A 163 -18.23 -7.48 -7.12
N ALA A 164 -16.94 -7.62 -6.85
CA ALA A 164 -16.08 -8.56 -7.59
C ALA A 164 -16.54 -10.01 -7.41
N GLU A 165 -16.96 -10.40 -6.21
CA GLU A 165 -17.55 -11.72 -5.94
C GLU A 165 -18.89 -11.92 -6.65
N GLU A 166 -19.79 -10.94 -6.62
CA GLU A 166 -21.09 -10.99 -7.31
C GLU A 166 -20.89 -11.16 -8.82
N VAL A 167 -19.98 -10.37 -9.41
CA VAL A 167 -19.59 -10.49 -10.82
C VAL A 167 -19.00 -11.88 -11.10
N ARG A 168 -18.12 -12.39 -10.24
CA ARG A 168 -17.55 -13.74 -10.38
C ARG A 168 -18.61 -14.84 -10.29
N ARG A 169 -19.60 -14.70 -9.39
CA ARG A 169 -20.73 -15.63 -9.27
C ARG A 169 -21.61 -15.59 -10.51
N GLY A 170 -21.97 -14.40 -11.00
CA GLY A 170 -22.72 -14.23 -12.24
C GLY A 170 -22.02 -14.87 -13.44
N ARG A 171 -20.71 -14.63 -13.59
CA ARG A 171 -19.87 -15.28 -14.60
C ARG A 171 -19.88 -16.82 -14.46
N SER A 172 -19.82 -17.34 -13.23
CA SER A 172 -19.83 -18.79 -13.00
C SER A 172 -21.17 -19.43 -13.39
N VAL A 173 -22.28 -18.75 -13.12
CA VAL A 173 -23.62 -19.18 -13.55
C VAL A 173 -23.72 -19.21 -15.08
N LEU A 174 -23.25 -18.15 -15.77
CA LEU A 174 -23.22 -18.11 -17.23
C LEU A 174 -22.35 -19.22 -17.83
N ALA A 175 -21.19 -19.51 -17.24
CA ALA A 175 -20.32 -20.60 -17.69
C ALA A 175 -20.96 -21.99 -17.55
N ALA A 176 -21.82 -22.17 -16.55
CA ALA A 176 -22.51 -23.43 -16.26
C ALA A 176 -23.82 -23.62 -17.06
N ARG A 177 -24.28 -22.60 -17.81
CA ARG A 177 -25.50 -22.71 -18.62
C ARG A 177 -25.28 -23.67 -19.80
N PRO A 178 -26.13 -24.70 -19.97
CA PRO A 178 -26.05 -25.62 -21.09
C PRO A 178 -26.70 -25.00 -22.34
N VAL A 179 -26.08 -23.96 -22.89
CA VAL A 179 -26.61 -23.24 -24.06
C VAL A 179 -25.69 -23.35 -25.26
N TRP A 180 -24.49 -23.90 -25.10
CA TRP A 180 -23.51 -24.00 -26.16
C TRP A 180 -23.67 -25.30 -26.93
N GLY A 181 -23.46 -25.21 -28.24
CA GLY A 181 -23.41 -26.35 -29.15
C GLY A 181 -22.34 -26.13 -30.21
N TRP A 182 -22.01 -27.19 -30.92
CA TRP A 182 -21.08 -27.11 -32.05
C TRP A 182 -21.54 -28.02 -33.19
N SER A 183 -21.17 -27.67 -34.40
CA SER A 183 -21.37 -28.51 -35.58
C SER A 183 -20.08 -28.61 -36.37
N GLU A 184 -19.80 -29.80 -36.87
CA GLU A 184 -18.70 -29.98 -37.82
C GLU A 184 -19.17 -29.51 -39.20
N VAL A 185 -18.44 -28.55 -39.77
CA VAL A 185 -18.67 -28.08 -41.13
C VAL A 185 -17.49 -28.56 -41.97
N THR A 186 -17.81 -29.32 -43.01
CA THR A 186 -16.85 -29.69 -44.06
C THR A 186 -17.03 -28.73 -45.21
N ASP A 187 -16.00 -27.94 -45.48
CA ASP A 187 -15.94 -27.03 -46.64
C ASP A 187 -14.74 -27.42 -47.52
N GLU A 188 -14.66 -26.90 -48.74
CA GLU A 188 -13.61 -27.21 -49.73
C GLU A 188 -12.18 -26.94 -49.19
N GLY A 189 -12.05 -26.14 -48.12
CA GLY A 189 -10.80 -25.81 -47.44
C GLY A 189 -10.44 -26.65 -46.20
N GLY A 190 -11.24 -27.64 -45.81
CA GLY A 190 -10.97 -28.53 -44.67
C GLY A 190 -12.13 -28.72 -43.69
N ARG A 191 -11.86 -29.40 -42.56
CA ARG A 191 -12.81 -29.58 -41.45
C ARG A 191 -12.68 -28.42 -40.47
N ALA A 192 -13.76 -27.69 -40.25
CA ALA A 192 -13.86 -26.64 -39.25
C ALA A 192 -14.99 -26.96 -38.26
N VAL A 193 -14.84 -26.50 -37.01
CA VAL A 193 -15.93 -26.56 -36.01
C VAL A 193 -16.61 -25.22 -35.95
N TYR A 194 -17.92 -25.20 -36.16
CA TYR A 194 -18.74 -24.03 -35.93
C TYR A 194 -19.38 -24.09 -34.54
N VAL A 195 -19.12 -23.10 -33.70
CA VAL A 195 -19.62 -23.01 -32.32
C VAL A 195 -20.71 -21.97 -32.24
N PHE A 196 -21.85 -22.33 -31.64
CA PHE A 196 -23.02 -21.48 -31.55
C PHE A 196 -23.73 -21.61 -30.19
N ARG A 197 -24.67 -20.70 -29.94
CA ARG A 197 -25.58 -20.73 -28.78
C ARG A 197 -26.99 -21.12 -29.23
N HIS A 198 -27.58 -22.11 -28.59
CA HIS A 198 -28.93 -22.58 -28.91
C HIS A 198 -30.04 -21.58 -28.53
N ASP A 199 -29.77 -20.65 -27.61
CA ASP A 199 -30.73 -19.66 -27.13
C ASP A 199 -30.71 -18.34 -27.94
N VAL A 200 -29.89 -18.26 -28.99
CA VAL A 200 -29.77 -17.10 -29.87
C VAL A 200 -30.41 -17.38 -31.23
N PRO A 201 -31.31 -16.50 -31.74
CA PRO A 201 -31.91 -16.68 -33.06
C PRO A 201 -30.86 -16.62 -34.16
N GLY A 202 -30.88 -17.59 -35.09
CA GLY A 202 -29.88 -17.75 -36.14
C GLY A 202 -28.99 -18.98 -35.98
N ALA A 203 -29.03 -19.65 -34.83
CA ALA A 203 -28.42 -20.96 -34.65
C ALA A 203 -29.02 -21.97 -35.63
N VAL A 204 -28.16 -22.64 -36.42
CA VAL A 204 -28.60 -23.74 -37.28
C VAL A 204 -29.07 -24.87 -36.35
N PRO A 205 -30.32 -25.35 -36.46
CA PRO A 205 -30.81 -26.45 -35.64
C PRO A 205 -30.06 -27.73 -36.06
N GLY A 206 -28.93 -28.00 -35.41
CA GLY A 206 -28.22 -29.26 -35.50
C GLY A 206 -28.54 -30.15 -34.30
N GLU A 207 -28.39 -31.46 -34.45
CA GLU A 207 -28.52 -32.48 -33.39
C GLU A 207 -27.41 -32.39 -32.30
N SER A 208 -26.70 -31.26 -32.21
CA SER A 208 -25.62 -31.07 -31.24
C SER A 208 -26.16 -31.12 -29.82
N PRO A 209 -25.46 -31.79 -28.88
CA PRO A 209 -25.80 -31.73 -27.47
C PRO A 209 -25.64 -30.30 -26.95
N GLN A 210 -26.58 -29.89 -26.09
CA GLN A 210 -26.48 -28.65 -25.32
C GLN A 210 -25.53 -28.86 -24.14
N VAL A 211 -24.40 -28.15 -24.15
CA VAL A 211 -23.36 -28.28 -23.13
C VAL A 211 -23.06 -26.94 -22.46
N ASP A 212 -22.52 -27.04 -21.25
CA ASP A 212 -21.93 -25.88 -20.58
C ASP A 212 -20.59 -25.50 -21.21
N LEU A 213 -20.01 -24.37 -20.81
CA LEU A 213 -18.78 -23.85 -21.43
C LEU A 213 -17.59 -24.80 -21.19
N ARG A 214 -17.58 -25.52 -20.07
CA ARG A 214 -16.55 -26.51 -19.75
C ARG A 214 -16.67 -27.77 -20.62
N GLY A 215 -17.90 -28.23 -20.84
CA GLY A 215 -18.23 -29.33 -21.73
C GLY A 215 -17.87 -29.00 -23.18
N LEU A 216 -18.19 -27.78 -23.62
CA LEU A 216 -17.76 -27.27 -24.94
C LEU A 216 -16.23 -27.30 -25.08
N ARG A 217 -15.50 -26.76 -24.10
CA ARG A 217 -14.02 -26.76 -24.12
C ARG A 217 -13.46 -28.18 -24.21
N ARG A 218 -14.04 -29.14 -23.47
CA ARG A 218 -13.64 -30.55 -23.55
C ARG A 218 -13.89 -31.13 -24.95
N ALA A 219 -15.09 -30.92 -25.51
CA ALA A 219 -15.43 -31.40 -26.85
C ALA A 219 -14.49 -30.81 -27.93
N LEU A 220 -14.23 -29.49 -27.90
CA LEU A 220 -13.31 -28.84 -28.81
C LEU A 220 -11.88 -29.41 -28.71
N THR A 221 -11.44 -29.74 -27.50
CA THR A 221 -10.13 -30.37 -27.28
C THR A 221 -10.08 -31.80 -27.83
N GLU A 222 -11.15 -32.59 -27.62
CA GLU A 222 -11.26 -33.97 -28.10
C GLU A 222 -11.32 -34.07 -29.63
N LEU A 223 -11.97 -33.09 -30.28
CA LEU A 223 -12.03 -33.01 -31.74
C LEU A 223 -10.66 -32.71 -32.36
N GLY A 224 -9.76 -32.04 -31.64
CA GLY A 224 -8.39 -31.76 -32.08
C GLY A 224 -8.29 -30.96 -33.39
N LEU A 225 -9.33 -30.18 -33.71
CA LEU A 225 -9.43 -29.46 -34.98
C LEU A 225 -8.74 -28.09 -34.91
N PRO A 226 -8.00 -27.68 -35.95
CA PRO A 226 -7.18 -26.45 -35.92
C PRO A 226 -7.97 -25.15 -36.17
N ASP A 227 -9.20 -25.23 -36.68
CA ASP A 227 -10.02 -24.06 -37.02
C ASP A 227 -11.37 -24.10 -36.29
N VAL A 228 -11.53 -23.24 -35.27
CA VAL A 228 -12.77 -23.05 -34.50
C VAL A 228 -13.40 -21.73 -34.89
N ARG A 229 -14.57 -21.79 -35.53
CA ARG A 229 -15.34 -20.62 -35.95
C ARG A 229 -16.47 -20.38 -34.96
N TRP A 230 -16.43 -19.22 -34.32
CA TRP A 230 -17.43 -18.82 -33.36
C TRP A 230 -18.51 -17.96 -34.02
N ASP A 231 -19.77 -18.25 -33.74
CA ASP A 231 -20.90 -17.41 -34.14
C ASP A 231 -20.76 -16.03 -33.50
N ALA A 232 -20.62 -15.00 -34.34
CA ALA A 232 -20.48 -13.62 -33.90
C ALA A 232 -21.69 -13.14 -33.08
N THR A 233 -22.89 -13.62 -33.40
CA THR A 233 -24.13 -13.28 -32.68
C THR A 233 -24.13 -13.90 -31.30
N ALA A 234 -23.68 -15.15 -31.18
CA ALA A 234 -23.54 -15.84 -29.90
C ALA A 234 -22.51 -15.16 -29.00
N LEU A 235 -21.37 -14.73 -29.57
CA LEU A 235 -20.36 -13.97 -28.84
C LEU A 235 -20.92 -12.63 -28.36
N ALA A 236 -21.53 -11.85 -29.24
CA ALA A 236 -22.09 -10.54 -28.90
C ALA A 236 -23.17 -10.63 -27.79
N GLU A 237 -24.01 -11.66 -27.83
CA GLU A 237 -25.02 -11.90 -26.80
C GLU A 237 -24.38 -12.30 -25.46
N THR A 238 -23.36 -13.16 -25.47
CA THR A 238 -22.61 -13.51 -24.26
C THR A 238 -21.90 -12.30 -23.66
N GLU A 239 -21.28 -11.46 -24.47
CA GLU A 239 -20.63 -10.22 -24.01
C GLU A 239 -21.65 -9.25 -23.44
N ARG A 240 -22.85 -9.17 -24.02
CA ARG A 240 -23.98 -8.42 -23.46
C ARG A 240 -24.39 -8.93 -22.08
N GLU A 241 -24.53 -10.24 -21.92
CA GLU A 241 -24.85 -10.89 -20.62
C GLU A 241 -23.72 -10.71 -19.60
N LEU A 242 -22.47 -10.59 -20.05
CA LEU A 242 -21.28 -10.29 -19.22
C LEU A 242 -21.10 -8.79 -18.95
N ALA A 243 -22.13 -7.96 -19.18
CA ALA A 243 -22.07 -6.51 -19.01
C ALA A 243 -20.94 -5.84 -19.82
N GLY A 244 -20.67 -6.32 -21.04
CA GLY A 244 -19.70 -5.76 -21.98
C GLY A 244 -18.27 -6.26 -21.80
N ILE A 245 -18.02 -7.30 -21.00
CA ILE A 245 -16.70 -7.93 -20.91
C ILE A 245 -16.49 -8.82 -22.13
N ASP A 246 -15.35 -8.61 -22.80
CA ASP A 246 -14.88 -9.42 -23.93
C ASP A 246 -14.87 -10.92 -23.59
N PHE A 247 -15.46 -11.74 -24.46
CA PHE A 247 -15.56 -13.17 -24.26
C PHE A 247 -14.18 -13.84 -24.18
N GLY A 248 -13.20 -13.35 -24.95
CA GLY A 248 -11.83 -13.86 -24.94
C GLY A 248 -11.13 -13.63 -23.61
N LEU A 249 -11.28 -12.45 -23.00
CA LEU A 249 -10.80 -12.18 -21.64
C LEU A 249 -11.45 -13.12 -20.62
N TRP A 250 -12.76 -13.32 -20.72
CA TRP A 250 -13.48 -14.23 -19.83
C TRP A 250 -13.06 -15.69 -19.99
N TRP A 251 -12.90 -16.17 -21.23
CA TRP A 251 -12.38 -17.52 -21.52
C TRP A 251 -10.97 -17.70 -20.97
N ARG A 252 -10.10 -16.70 -21.13
CA ARG A 252 -8.74 -16.73 -20.59
C ARG A 252 -8.71 -16.76 -19.07
N ASP A 253 -9.60 -16.03 -18.41
CA ASP A 253 -9.73 -16.06 -16.94
C ASP A 253 -10.20 -17.44 -16.44
N LEU A 254 -11.02 -18.15 -17.22
CA LEU A 254 -11.56 -19.47 -16.85
C LEU A 254 -10.64 -20.65 -17.18
N PHE A 255 -9.98 -20.62 -18.33
CA PHE A 255 -9.25 -21.75 -18.90
C PHE A 255 -7.77 -21.50 -19.15
N HIS A 256 -7.31 -20.25 -19.02
CA HIS A 256 -5.94 -19.85 -19.33
C HIS A 256 -5.50 -20.21 -20.76
N GLU A 257 -6.45 -20.13 -21.71
CA GLU A 257 -6.31 -20.50 -23.11
C GLU A 257 -6.84 -19.38 -24.02
N ASP A 258 -6.51 -19.40 -25.30
CA ASP A 258 -7.20 -18.63 -26.34
C ASP A 258 -8.40 -19.44 -26.86
N TYR A 259 -9.59 -18.83 -26.85
CA TYR A 259 -10.83 -19.50 -27.25
C TYR A 259 -10.88 -19.86 -28.74
N ARG A 260 -10.07 -19.23 -29.59
CA ARG A 260 -10.02 -19.49 -31.04
C ARG A 260 -9.20 -20.72 -31.40
N THR A 261 -8.18 -21.02 -30.61
CA THR A 261 -7.21 -22.09 -30.91
C THR A 261 -7.18 -23.16 -29.84
N VAL A 262 -7.80 -22.92 -28.68
CA VAL A 262 -7.75 -23.79 -27.49
C VAL A 262 -6.29 -24.11 -27.11
N THR A 263 -5.41 -23.13 -27.27
CA THR A 263 -3.99 -23.22 -26.90
C THR A 263 -3.68 -22.21 -25.81
N SER A 264 -2.58 -22.42 -25.07
CA SER A 264 -2.10 -21.42 -24.12
C SER A 264 -1.89 -20.09 -24.85
N PRO A 265 -2.45 -18.98 -24.34
CA PRO A 265 -2.32 -17.70 -25.00
C PRO A 265 -0.85 -17.27 -24.94
N PRO A 266 -0.36 -16.51 -25.92
CA PRO A 266 0.94 -15.86 -25.80
C PRO A 266 0.95 -14.99 -24.53
N PRO A 267 2.12 -14.82 -23.87
CA PRO A 267 2.21 -13.95 -22.71
C PRO A 267 1.64 -12.58 -23.06
N PRO A 268 0.88 -11.93 -22.16
CA PRO A 268 0.30 -10.64 -22.46
C PRO A 268 1.42 -9.71 -22.90
N ARG A 269 1.28 -9.10 -24.09
CA ARG A 269 2.15 -7.99 -24.48
C ARG A 269 2.04 -6.98 -23.36
N SER A 270 3.14 -6.73 -22.66
CA SER A 270 3.22 -5.72 -21.61
C SER A 270 2.63 -4.43 -22.17
N SER A 271 1.50 -4.00 -21.60
CA SER A 271 0.84 -2.75 -21.94
C SER A 271 1.88 -1.63 -21.87
N SER A 272 2.16 -1.04 -23.01
CA SER A 272 3.09 0.07 -23.17
C SER A 272 2.45 1.36 -22.66
N TYR A 273 2.57 1.59 -21.35
CA TYR A 273 2.59 2.94 -20.80
C TYR A 273 3.94 3.13 -20.09
N GLY A 274 4.78 4.00 -20.64
CA GLY A 274 5.93 4.57 -19.94
C GLY A 274 7.30 4.02 -20.32
N ARG A 275 7.81 4.46 -21.48
CA ARG A 275 9.11 5.17 -21.61
C ARG A 275 10.29 4.65 -20.76
N GLY A 276 11.26 3.97 -21.40
CA GLY A 276 12.66 4.09 -20.98
C GLY A 276 13.52 2.82 -20.90
N ASN A 277 13.91 2.33 -22.08
CA ASN A 277 15.06 1.48 -22.43
C ASN A 277 15.23 0.03 -21.91
N PRO A 278 15.46 -0.92 -22.84
CA PRO A 278 15.94 -2.27 -22.59
C PRO A 278 17.47 -2.34 -22.70
N SER A 279 18.12 -3.15 -21.89
CA SER A 279 19.43 -3.71 -22.24
C SER A 279 19.72 -4.99 -21.46
N GLY A 280 19.93 -6.07 -22.20
CA GLY A 280 20.78 -7.18 -21.77
C GLY A 280 20.07 -8.36 -21.13
N GLY A 281 19.50 -9.24 -21.96
CA GLY A 281 19.37 -10.63 -21.56
C GLY A 281 20.75 -11.27 -21.44
N THR A 282 20.90 -12.19 -20.50
CA THR A 282 21.29 -13.59 -20.75
C THR A 282 21.35 -14.30 -19.42
N ALA A 283 20.42 -15.24 -19.23
CA ALA A 283 20.61 -16.31 -18.28
C ALA A 283 21.74 -17.22 -18.81
N THR A 284 22.71 -17.53 -17.97
CA THR A 284 23.37 -18.85 -17.94
C THR A 284 23.99 -19.00 -16.56
N GLY A 285 23.61 -20.08 -15.87
CA GLY A 285 24.10 -20.40 -14.55
C GLY A 285 25.52 -20.95 -14.55
N GLY A 286 26.10 -21.04 -13.34
CA GLY A 286 27.25 -21.90 -13.08
C GLY A 286 28.29 -21.32 -12.13
N THR A 287 28.24 -21.77 -10.87
CA THR A 287 29.35 -22.23 -10.00
C THR A 287 30.56 -21.32 -9.68
N GLY A 288 30.92 -21.31 -8.38
CA GLY A 288 32.20 -20.86 -7.81
C GLY A 288 32.07 -19.48 -7.14
N GLY A 289 32.35 -19.25 -5.86
CA GLY A 289 33.49 -19.72 -5.07
C GLY A 289 34.51 -18.57 -4.98
N PHE A 290 34.90 -18.21 -3.75
CA PHE A 290 35.94 -17.24 -3.30
C PHE A 290 35.52 -15.83 -2.81
N THR A 291 35.44 -15.74 -1.47
CA THR A 291 36.21 -14.90 -0.52
C THR A 291 36.60 -13.45 -0.85
N GLY A 292 36.40 -12.59 0.16
CA GLY A 292 37.08 -11.29 0.38
C GLY A 292 36.05 -10.17 0.57
N GLY A 293 35.81 -9.57 1.75
CA GLY A 293 36.73 -9.25 2.83
C GLY A 293 37.40 -7.90 2.58
N PHE A 294 36.69 -6.78 2.80
CA PHE A 294 37.32 -5.47 3.02
C PHE A 294 36.52 -4.62 4.02
N SER A 295 37.08 -4.59 5.23
CA SER A 295 37.06 -3.44 6.14
C SER A 295 38.09 -2.41 5.66
N CYS A 296 37.80 -1.11 5.84
CA CYS A 296 38.67 0.05 6.17
C CYS A 296 37.82 1.32 5.87
N GLY A 297 37.70 2.35 6.70
CA GLY A 297 38.56 2.83 7.79
C GLY A 297 39.48 3.97 7.31
N GLY A 298 39.24 5.20 7.81
CA GLY A 298 40.13 6.37 7.70
C GLY A 298 39.59 7.46 6.77
N GLY A 299 39.55 8.76 7.10
CA GLY A 299 40.21 9.49 8.17
C GLY A 299 40.77 10.79 7.57
N PHE A 300 40.10 11.92 7.83
CA PHE A 300 40.62 13.29 8.03
C PHE A 300 39.53 14.08 8.76
#